data_AF-A0A355AAV7-F1
#
_entry.id   AF-A0A355AAV7-F1
#
_cell.length_a   1.000
_cell.length_b   1.000
_cell.length_c   1.000
_cell.angle_alpha   90.00
_cell.angle_beta   90.00
_cell.angle_gamma   90.00
#
_symmetry.space_group_name_H-M   'P 1'
#
loop_
_entity.id
_entity.type
_entity.pdbx_description
1 polymer ?
#
loop_
_entity_poly.entity_id
_entity_poly.type
_entity_poly.pdbx_seq_one_letter_code
_entity_poly.pdbx_strand_id
1 'polypeptide(L)' 'VELKLYTPVQGRRKLKGKLGGWSDGENGRVLLEVDGEKLIIPWALISKARLSYID' A
#
# COMPACT_ATOMS: atom_id res chain seq x y z
N VAL A 1 -0.44 8.24 2.74
CA VAL A 1 0.52 7.59 1.80
C VAL A 1 -0.20 7.23 0.53
N GLU A 2 0.45 7.45 -0.62
CA GLU A 2 -0.03 7.02 -1.93
C GLU A 2 0.89 5.94 -2.49
N LEU A 3 0.32 4.79 -2.86
CA LEU A 3 1.01 3.67 -3.50
C LEU A 3 0.50 3.50 -4.94
N LYS A 4 1.43 3.33 -5.88
CA LYS A 4 1.14 2.90 -7.24
C LYS A 4 1.63 1.47 -7.41
N LEU A 5 0.78 0.59 -7.91
CA LEU A 5 1.05 -0.85 -8.04
C LEU A 5 1.33 -1.25 -9.50
N TYR A 6 2.16 -2.28 -9.68
CA TYR A 6 2.37 -2.91 -11.00
C TYR A 6 1.10 -3.61 -11.49
N THR A 7 0.45 -4.36 -10.61
CA THR A 7 -0.81 -5.05 -10.86
C THR A 7 -1.93 -4.47 -10.00
N PRO A 8 -3.18 -4.49 -10.47
CA PRO A 8 -4.30 -3.99 -9.68
C PRO A 8 -4.56 -4.88 -8.46
N VAL A 9 -4.78 -4.25 -7.30
CA VAL A 9 -5.29 -4.90 -6.08
C VAL A 9 -6.71 -4.38 -5.88
N GLN A 10 -7.68 -5.29 -5.72
CA GLN A 10 -9.12 -4.94 -5.66
C GLN A 10 -9.57 -4.05 -6.84
N GLY A 11 -9.03 -4.29 -8.05
CA GLY A 11 -9.33 -3.48 -9.24
C GLY A 11 -8.65 -2.11 -9.29
N ARG A 12 -7.92 -1.70 -8.25
CA ARG A 12 -7.24 -0.40 -8.16
C ARG A 12 -5.73 -0.56 -8.33
N ARG A 13 -5.11 0.26 -9.19
CA ARG A 13 -3.64 0.36 -9.33
C ARG A 13 -3.04 1.50 -8.50
N LYS A 14 -3.87 2.38 -7.96
CA LYS A 14 -3.48 3.48 -7.07
C LYS A 14 -4.26 3.32 -5.78
N LEU A 15 -3.54 3.28 -4.67
CA LEU A 15 -4.10 3.22 -3.33
C LEU A 15 -3.65 4.46 -2.57
N LYS A 16 -4.58 5.15 -1.90
CA LYS A 16 -4.28 6.26 -1.00
C LYS A 16 -4.84 5.91 0.37
N GLY A 17 -3.99 5.91 1.38
CA GLY A 17 -4.36 5.41 2.70
C GLY A 17 -3.35 5.72 3.79
N LYS A 18 -3.69 5.35 5.02
CA LYS A 18 -2.83 5.51 6.20
C LYS A 18 -1.85 4.35 6.28
N LEU A 19 -0.56 4.65 6.48
CA LEU A 19 0.46 3.62 6.66
C LEU A 19 0.32 3.04 8.07
N GLY A 20 -0.03 1.75 8.15
CA GLY A 20 -0.18 1.02 9.41
C GLY A 20 1.12 0.36 9.88
N GLY A 21 2.09 0.17 8.99
CA GLY A 21 3.39 -0.44 9.30
C GLY A 21 4.01 -1.13 8.09
N TRP A 22 5.17 -1.75 8.31
CA TRP A 22 5.85 -2.59 7.33
C TRP A 22 6.50 -3.79 8.02
N SER A 23 6.70 -4.87 7.27
CA SER A 23 7.43 -6.06 7.71
C SER A 23 8.46 -6.45 6.65
N ASP A 24 9.61 -6.94 7.09
CA ASP A 24 10.73 -7.44 6.29
C ASP A 24 10.68 -8.96 6.05
N GLY A 25 9.70 -9.67 6.61
CA GLY A 25 9.48 -11.10 6.36
C GLY A 25 8.87 -11.38 4.97
N GLU A 26 9.07 -12.60 4.45
CA GLU A 26 8.45 -13.15 3.23
C GLU A 26 8.25 -12.12 2.08
N ASN A 27 9.36 -11.62 1.54
CA ASN A 27 9.42 -10.66 0.42
C ASN A 27 8.94 -9.23 0.72
N GLY A 28 8.82 -8.88 2.00
CA GLY A 28 8.46 -7.54 2.45
C GLY A 28 6.97 -7.23 2.24
N ARG A 29 6.32 -6.63 3.24
CA ARG A 29 4.90 -6.28 3.17
C ARG A 29 4.64 -4.92 3.78
N VAL A 30 3.71 -4.18 3.18
CA VAL A 30 3.23 -2.88 3.67
C VAL A 30 1.80 -3.05 4.13
N LEU A 31 1.51 -2.63 5.36
CA LEU A 31 0.15 -2.54 5.88
C LEU A 31 -0.40 -1.14 5.59
N LEU A 32 -1.47 -1.07 4.80
CA LEU A 32 -2.12 0.17 4.39
C LEU A 32 -3.59 0.13 4.76
N GLU A 33 -4.09 1.15 5.45
CA GLU A 33 -5.52 1.32 5.71
C GLU A 33 -6.14 2.23 4.65
N VAL A 34 -7.09 1.72 3.88
CA VAL A 34 -7.80 2.42 2.80
C VAL A 34 -9.29 2.27 3.05
N ASP A 35 -10.01 3.40 3.12
CA ASP A 35 -11.48 3.40 3.32
C ASP A 35 -11.94 2.59 4.55
N GLY A 36 -11.11 2.51 5.61
CA GLY A 36 -11.37 1.72 6.83
C GLY A 36 -11.00 0.24 6.74
N GLU A 37 -10.56 -0.24 5.56
CA GLU A 37 -10.07 -1.61 5.36
C GLU A 37 -8.55 -1.68 5.46
N LYS A 38 -8.04 -2.73 6.14
CA LYS A 38 -6.60 -3.01 6.22
C LYS A 38 -6.17 -3.89 5.05
N LEU A 39 -5.33 -3.35 4.20
CA LEU A 39 -4.71 -4.03 3.06
C LEU A 39 -3.26 -4.39 3.38
N ILE A 40 -2.88 -5.64 3.08
CA ILE A 40 -1.50 -6.11 3.12
C ILE A 40 -0.99 -6.15 1.68
N ILE A 41 -0.06 -5.26 1.34
CA ILE A 41 0.50 -5.13 0.00
C ILE A 41 1.93 -5.68 0.00
N PRO A 42 2.23 -6.74 -0.76
CA PRO A 42 3.60 -7.20 -0.97
C PRO A 42 4.46 -6.08 -1.56
N TRP A 43 5.68 -5.92 -1.04
CA TRP A 43 6.59 -4.86 -1.46
C TRP A 43 6.89 -4.94 -2.96
N ALA A 44 7.06 -6.16 -3.48
CA ALA A 44 7.29 -6.41 -4.91
C ALA A 44 6.18 -5.91 -5.85
N LEU A 45 4.95 -5.70 -5.34
CA LEU A 45 3.85 -5.14 -6.14
C LEU A 45 3.87 -3.61 -6.22
N ILE A 46 4.66 -2.95 -5.37
CA ILE A 46 4.71 -1.48 -5.28
C ILE A 46 5.70 -0.96 -6.32
N SER A 47 5.18 -0.25 -7.32
CA SER A 47 5.99 0.44 -8.34
C SER A 47 6.46 1.82 -7.89
N LYS A 48 5.70 2.47 -7.00
CA LYS A 48 6.00 3.81 -6.49
C LYS A 48 5.29 4.03 -5.16
N ALA A 49 5.98 4.67 -4.22
CA ALA A 49 5.40 5.14 -2.96
C ALA A 49 5.69 6.63 -2.77
N ARG A 50 4.71 7.38 -2.28
CA ARG A 50 4.85 8.79 -1.91
C ARG A 50 4.20 9.03 -0.56
N LEU A 51 4.89 9.80 0.30
CA LEU A 51 4.24 10.40 1.45
C LEU A 51 3.22 11.41 0.94
N SER A 52 2.01 11.34 1.48
CA SER A 52 0.92 12.24 1.15
C SER A 52 0.24 12.62 2.45
N TYR A 53 -0.03 13.90 2.65
CA TYR A 53 -0.92 14.32 3.72
C TYR A 53 -2.33 13.78 3.43
N ILE A 54 -2.96 13.22 4.46
CA ILE A 54 -4.34 12.76 4.45
C ILE A 54 -4.92 13.46 5.67
N ASP A 55 -5.85 14.38 5.41
CA ASP A 55 -6.56 15.18 6.41
C ASP A 55 -7.51 14.29 7.22
#